data_AF-A0A1X7SIA1-F1
#
_entry.id   AF-A0A1X7SIA1-F1
#
_cell.length_a   1.000
_cell.length_b   1.000
_cell.length_c   1.000
_cell.angle_alpha   90.00
_cell.angle_beta   90.00
_cell.angle_gamma   90.00
#
_symmetry.space_group_name_H-M   'P 1'
#
loop_
_entity.id
_entity.type
_entity.pdbx_description
1 polymer ?
#
loop_
_entity_poly.entity_id
_entity_poly.type
_entity_poly.pdbx_seq_one_letter_code
_entity_poly.pdbx_strand_id
1 'polypeptide(L)'
;ADTETLQEILLMLLEIINSSLTYTLHVNPHFVYSLLYQREIFTPYHGRPGFIDLVNNIEMVITFFANNVEKDGTPPFSAQFVTDVIKKYSKTWPRSRLRKFSELKFRYVEESQPDEFFVPYVWSLVQKHSHIHFEINRKSSPT
;
A
#
# COMPACT_ATOMS: atom_id res chain seq x y z
N ALA A 1 -22.77 2.06 4.10
CA ALA A 1 -21.67 2.11 5.08
C ALA A 1 -20.52 1.24 4.61
N ASP A 2 -20.56 -0.08 4.75
CA ASP A 2 -19.40 -0.95 4.47
C ASP A 2 -18.84 -0.84 3.04
N THR A 3 -19.71 -0.76 2.02
CA THR A 3 -19.26 -0.69 0.61
C THR A 3 -18.60 0.65 0.26
N GLU A 4 -19.07 1.76 0.84
CA GLU A 4 -18.47 3.08 0.63
C GLU A 4 -17.12 3.18 1.34
N THR A 5 -17.03 2.69 2.58
CA THR A 5 -15.75 2.61 3.31
C THR A 5 -14.74 1.74 2.58
N LEU A 6 -15.15 0.58 2.05
CA LEU A 6 -14.28 -0.26 1.24
C LEU A 6 -13.81 0.45 -0.03
N GLN A 7 -14.68 1.24 -0.68
CA GLN A 7 -14.32 2.01 -1.86
C GLN A 7 -13.25 3.07 -1.53
N GLU A 8 -13.41 3.80 -0.43
CA GLU A 8 -12.43 4.80 0.03
C GLU A 8 -11.07 4.15 0.33
N ILE A 9 -11.06 2.98 0.98
CA ILE A 9 -9.84 2.22 1.24
C ILE A 9 -9.16 1.81 -0.07
N LEU A 10 -9.92 1.33 -1.06
CA LEU A 10 -9.37 0.95 -2.36
C LEU A 10 -8.79 2.15 -3.11
N LEU A 11 -9.45 3.30 -3.08
CA LEU A 11 -8.94 4.54 -3.66
C LEU A 11 -7.63 4.95 -3.00
N MET A 12 -7.57 4.93 -1.67
CA MET A 12 -6.35 5.24 -0.91
C MET A 12 -5.18 4.31 -1.28
N LEU A 13 -5.43 3.00 -1.40
CA LEU A 13 -4.41 2.03 -1.81
C LEU A 13 -3.90 2.33 -3.23
N LEU A 14 -4.78 2.68 -4.17
CA LEU A 14 -4.40 3.05 -5.53
C LEU A 14 -3.65 4.37 -5.60
N GLU A 15 -3.96 5.33 -4.72
CA GLU A 15 -3.19 6.57 -4.56
C GLU A 15 -1.78 6.30 -4.03
N ILE A 16 -1.63 5.39 -3.05
CA ILE A 16 -0.31 4.95 -2.54
C ILE A 16 0.51 4.28 -3.64
N ILE A 17 -0.11 3.42 -4.44
CA ILE A 17 0.52 2.80 -5.62
C ILE A 17 0.97 3.88 -6.59
N ASN A 18 0.11 4.85 -6.94
CA ASN A 18 0.43 5.94 -7.85
C ASN A 18 1.57 6.83 -7.34
N SER A 19 1.59 7.12 -6.05
CA SER A 19 2.69 7.84 -5.39
C SER A 19 4.01 7.08 -5.55
N SER A 20 3.99 5.76 -5.29
CA SER A 20 5.18 4.91 -5.46
C SER A 20 5.67 4.89 -6.93
N LEU A 21 4.75 4.79 -7.89
CA LEU A 21 5.07 4.84 -9.32
C LEU A 21 5.64 6.20 -9.76
N THR A 22 5.21 7.28 -9.13
CA THR A 22 5.65 8.64 -9.46
C THR A 22 7.03 8.94 -8.87
N TYR A 23 7.26 8.59 -7.61
CA TYR A 23 8.43 9.05 -6.86
C TYR A 23 9.53 7.99 -6.72
N THR A 24 9.15 6.72 -6.51
CA THR A 24 10.10 5.67 -6.09
C THR A 24 10.22 4.49 -7.06
N LEU A 25 9.55 4.53 -8.22
CA LEU A 25 9.57 3.44 -9.22
C LEU A 25 10.98 2.93 -9.54
N HIS A 26 11.90 3.85 -9.85
CA HIS A 26 13.28 3.53 -10.23
C HIS A 26 14.12 2.83 -9.15
N VAL A 27 13.76 2.97 -7.88
CA VAL A 27 14.45 2.29 -6.77
C VAL A 27 13.74 1.00 -6.35
N ASN A 28 12.55 0.73 -6.89
CA ASN A 28 11.70 -0.41 -6.51
C ASN A 28 11.35 -1.31 -7.71
N PRO A 29 12.33 -2.00 -8.33
CA PRO A 29 12.07 -2.84 -9.50
C PRO A 29 11.16 -4.04 -9.19
N HIS A 30 11.22 -4.58 -7.97
CA HIS A 30 10.35 -5.68 -7.56
C HIS A 30 8.88 -5.28 -7.50
N PHE A 31 8.58 -4.02 -7.17
CA PHE A 31 7.21 -3.51 -7.20
C PHE A 31 6.66 -3.50 -8.63
N VAL A 32 7.45 -3.01 -9.59
CA VAL A 32 7.08 -3.05 -11.01
C VAL A 32 6.93 -4.49 -11.51
N TYR A 33 7.80 -5.40 -11.08
CA TYR A 33 7.69 -6.82 -11.39
C TYR A 33 6.36 -7.41 -10.90
N SER A 34 5.98 -7.12 -9.65
CA SER A 34 4.69 -7.55 -9.09
C SER A 34 3.50 -7.00 -9.87
N LEU A 35 3.55 -5.74 -10.33
CA LEU A 35 2.50 -5.14 -11.16
C LEU A 35 2.37 -5.84 -12.51
N LEU A 36 3.49 -6.19 -13.17
CA LEU A 36 3.45 -6.98 -14.41
C LEU A 36 2.84 -8.36 -14.18
N TYR A 37 3.22 -9.02 -13.09
CA TYR A 37 2.74 -10.36 -12.75
C TYR A 37 1.24 -10.37 -12.40
N GLN A 38 0.74 -9.33 -11.73
CA GLN A 38 -0.63 -9.23 -11.23
C GLN A 38 -1.48 -8.20 -11.99
N ARG A 39 -1.18 -7.92 -13.26
CA ARG A 39 -1.86 -6.87 -14.03
C ARG A 39 -3.39 -7.02 -14.06
N GLU A 40 -3.89 -8.26 -14.07
CA GLU A 40 -5.31 -8.56 -14.16
C GLU A 40 -6.12 -8.11 -12.94
N ILE A 41 -5.46 -7.82 -11.80
CA ILE A 41 -6.13 -7.28 -10.61
C ILE A 41 -6.76 -5.92 -10.90
N PHE A 42 -6.21 -5.14 -11.84
CA PHE A 42 -6.70 -3.81 -12.16
C PHE A 42 -7.86 -3.83 -13.17
N THR A 43 -8.02 -4.91 -13.95
CA THR A 43 -9.05 -5.09 -14.99
C THR A 43 -10.47 -4.70 -14.54
N PRO A 44 -10.97 -5.11 -13.36
CA PRO A 44 -12.33 -4.78 -12.92
C PRO A 44 -12.58 -3.30 -12.63
N TYR A 45 -11.52 -2.51 -12.47
CA TYR A 45 -11.58 -1.09 -12.09
C TYR A 45 -11.44 -0.15 -13.30
N HIS A 46 -11.17 -0.69 -14.49
CA HIS A 46 -11.11 0.07 -15.73
C HIS A 46 -12.43 0.79 -16.01
N GLY A 47 -12.35 2.06 -16.39
CA GLY A 47 -13.52 2.88 -16.76
C GLY A 47 -14.44 3.25 -15.60
N ARG A 48 -14.21 2.78 -14.36
CA ARG A 48 -15.02 3.16 -13.21
C ARG A 48 -14.73 4.61 -12.80
N PRO A 49 -15.77 5.45 -12.60
CA PRO A 49 -15.60 6.80 -12.07
C PRO A 49 -14.80 6.80 -10.76
N GLY A 50 -13.88 7.75 -10.60
CA GLY A 50 -12.97 7.83 -9.45
C GLY A 50 -11.73 6.94 -9.56
N PHE A 51 -11.82 5.76 -10.19
CA PHE A 51 -10.71 4.82 -10.35
C PHE A 51 -9.94 5.03 -11.65
N ILE A 52 -10.62 5.51 -12.70
CA ILE A 52 -10.11 5.53 -14.08
C ILE A 52 -8.72 6.16 -14.21
N ASP A 53 -8.49 7.30 -13.55
CA ASP A 53 -7.22 8.01 -13.64
C ASP A 53 -6.08 7.27 -12.91
N LEU A 54 -6.38 6.71 -11.74
CA LEU A 54 -5.43 5.97 -10.92
C LEU A 54 -5.01 4.67 -11.64
N VAL A 55 -5.98 3.96 -12.23
CA VAL A 55 -5.77 2.72 -12.97
C VAL A 55 -5.02 2.99 -14.27
N ASN A 56 -5.39 4.03 -15.02
CA ASN A 56 -4.71 4.38 -16.27
C ASN A 56 -3.21 4.65 -16.09
N ASN A 57 -2.81 5.29 -14.99
CA ASN A 57 -1.40 5.48 -14.66
C ASN A 57 -0.67 4.15 -14.44
N ILE A 58 -1.28 3.21 -13.72
CA ILE A 58 -0.72 1.88 -13.46
C ILE A 58 -0.57 1.11 -14.77
N GLU A 59 -1.60 1.13 -15.62
CA GLU A 59 -1.61 0.45 -16.92
C GLU A 59 -0.57 1.03 -17.89
N MET A 60 -0.33 2.33 -17.84
CA MET A 60 0.72 2.97 -18.63
C MET A 60 2.11 2.45 -18.23
N VAL A 61 2.35 2.26 -16.93
CA VAL A 61 3.59 1.66 -16.43
C VAL A 61 3.69 0.19 -16.87
N ILE A 62 2.63 -0.60 -16.64
CA ILE A 62 2.59 -2.03 -17.02
C ILE A 62 2.87 -2.19 -18.51
N THR A 63 2.16 -1.43 -19.36
CA THR A 63 2.32 -1.48 -20.82
C THR A 63 3.73 -1.10 -21.25
N PHE A 64 4.30 -0.05 -20.67
CA PHE A 64 5.67 0.35 -20.99
C PHE A 64 6.69 -0.74 -20.66
N PHE A 65 6.62 -1.34 -19.47
CA PHE A 65 7.58 -2.38 -19.10
C PHE A 65 7.32 -3.71 -19.82
N ALA A 66 6.06 -4.09 -20.06
CA ALA A 66 5.71 -5.26 -20.84
C ALA A 66 6.29 -5.18 -22.26
N ASN A 67 6.11 -4.06 -22.95
CA ASN A 67 6.68 -3.84 -24.29
C ASN A 67 8.20 -3.91 -24.30
N ASN A 68 8.87 -3.44 -23.24
CA ASN A 68 10.33 -3.51 -23.14
C ASN A 68 10.83 -4.93 -22.83
N VAL A 69 10.07 -5.73 -22.07
CA VAL A 69 10.38 -7.14 -21.81
C VAL A 69 10.28 -7.95 -23.11
N GLU A 70 9.22 -7.75 -23.90
CA GLU A 70 9.04 -8.38 -25.20
C GLU A 70 10.05 -7.92 -26.25
N LYS A 71 10.53 -6.67 -26.15
CA LYS A 71 11.55 -6.13 -27.03
C LYS A 71 12.94 -6.73 -26.78
N ASP A 72 13.30 -6.95 -25.52
CA ASP A 72 14.65 -7.38 -25.13
C ASP A 72 14.80 -8.91 -25.05
N GLY A 73 13.73 -9.69 -25.24
CA GLY A 73 13.79 -11.14 -25.21
C GLY A 73 12.54 -11.84 -25.71
N THR A 74 12.63 -13.16 -25.82
CA THR A 74 11.51 -14.02 -26.22
C THR A 74 11.09 -14.94 -25.08
N PRO A 75 9.79 -15.23 -24.90
CA PRO A 75 9.32 -16.17 -23.88
C PRO A 75 9.94 -17.57 -24.05
N PRO A 76 10.08 -18.36 -22.96
CA PRO A 76 9.71 -18.04 -21.58
C PRO A 76 10.70 -17.09 -20.89
N PHE A 77 10.19 -16.17 -20.08
CA PHE A 77 11.00 -15.22 -19.33
C PHE A 77 11.34 -15.73 -17.92
N SER A 78 12.60 -15.59 -17.50
CA SER A 78 12.98 -15.81 -16.10
C SER A 78 12.71 -14.57 -15.25
N ALA A 79 12.46 -14.75 -13.95
CA ALA A 79 12.25 -13.63 -13.03
C ALA A 79 13.45 -12.66 -12.99
N GLN A 80 14.67 -13.20 -13.11
CA GLN A 80 15.90 -12.41 -13.16
C GLN A 80 15.95 -11.54 -14.43
N PHE A 81 15.64 -12.12 -15.60
CA PHE A 81 15.61 -11.40 -16.86
C PHE A 81 14.63 -10.22 -16.80
N VAL A 82 13.39 -10.44 -16.37
CA VAL A 82 12.38 -9.37 -16.25
C VAL A 82 12.84 -8.28 -15.30
N THR A 83 13.43 -8.67 -14.16
CA THR A 83 13.97 -7.70 -13.17
C THR A 83 15.09 -6.84 -13.75
N ASP A 84 15.97 -7.42 -14.57
CA ASP A 84 17.08 -6.70 -15.20
C ASP A 84 16.59 -5.74 -16.29
N VAL A 85 15.59 -6.15 -17.08
CA VAL A 85 14.90 -5.27 -18.04
C VAL A 85 14.24 -4.11 -17.30
N ILE A 86 13.53 -4.36 -16.19
CA ILE A 86 12.91 -3.31 -15.38
C ILE A 86 13.97 -2.32 -14.89
N LYS A 87 15.09 -2.80 -14.30
CA LYS A 87 16.18 -1.93 -13.84
C LYS A 87 16.78 -1.09 -14.97
N LYS A 88 16.95 -1.67 -16.16
CA LYS A 88 17.46 -0.98 -17.35
C LYS A 88 16.54 0.17 -17.79
N TYR A 89 15.25 -0.12 -17.98
CA TYR A 89 14.28 0.86 -18.52
C TYR A 89 13.68 1.80 -17.47
N SER A 90 13.86 1.52 -16.18
CA SER A 90 13.46 2.42 -15.10
C SER A 90 14.14 3.78 -15.16
N LYS A 91 15.35 3.84 -15.73
CA LYS A 91 16.12 5.10 -15.91
C LYS A 91 15.56 5.98 -17.01
N THR A 92 14.91 5.38 -18.02
CA THR A 92 14.35 6.09 -19.19
C THR A 92 12.85 6.30 -19.09
N TRP A 93 12.20 5.79 -18.03
CA TRP A 93 10.78 5.97 -17.78
C TRP A 93 10.41 7.46 -17.67
N PRO A 94 9.55 7.99 -18.58
CA PRO A 94 9.16 9.38 -18.57
C PRO A 94 8.07 9.64 -17.52
N ARG A 95 8.48 9.90 -16.28
CA ARG A 95 7.59 10.18 -15.13
C ARG A 95 6.56 11.28 -15.39
N SER A 96 6.86 12.23 -16.29
CA SER A 96 5.97 13.30 -16.69
C SER A 96 4.70 12.83 -17.41
N ARG A 97 4.67 11.59 -17.90
CA ARG A 97 3.48 11.01 -18.53
C ARG A 97 2.39 10.60 -17.53
N LEU A 98 2.76 10.39 -16.26
CA LEU A 98 1.80 10.04 -15.22
C LEU A 98 0.98 11.26 -14.83
N ARG A 99 -0.34 11.08 -14.71
CA ARG A 99 -1.21 12.07 -14.10
C ARG A 99 -0.76 12.28 -12.66
N LYS A 100 -0.52 13.54 -12.28
CA LYS A 100 -0.09 13.88 -10.93
C LYS A 100 -1.30 13.94 -10.01
N PHE A 101 -1.21 13.24 -8.89
CA PHE A 101 -2.15 13.34 -7.79
C PHE A 101 -1.54 14.18 -6.67
N SER A 102 -2.40 14.78 -5.83
CA SER A 102 -1.94 15.46 -4.63
C SER A 102 -1.13 14.51 -3.76
N GLU A 103 -0.03 15.01 -3.22
CA GLU A 103 0.79 14.24 -2.30
C GLU A 103 -0.06 13.84 -1.08
N LEU A 104 -0.08 12.54 -0.78
CA LEU A 104 -0.77 12.00 0.38
C LEU A 104 -0.09 12.54 1.65
N LYS A 105 -0.74 13.51 2.29
CA LYS A 105 -0.28 14.08 3.57
C LYS A 105 -0.90 13.28 4.70
N PHE A 106 -0.20 12.25 5.14
CA PHE A 106 -0.57 11.55 6.38
C PHE A 106 -0.12 12.41 7.56
N ARG A 107 -1.08 13.06 8.20
CA ARG A 107 -0.84 13.72 9.48
C ARG A 107 -1.13 12.70 10.57
N TYR A 108 -0.16 12.49 11.46
CA TYR A 108 -0.45 11.79 12.71
C TYR A 108 -1.50 12.60 13.47
N VAL A 109 -2.66 11.99 13.68
CA VAL A 109 -3.70 12.55 14.54
C VAL A 109 -3.41 11.99 15.92
N GLU A 110 -2.94 12.86 16.83
CA GLU A 110 -2.90 12.52 18.24
C GLU A 110 -4.34 12.33 18.72
N GLU A 111 -4.63 11.14 19.28
CA GLU A 111 -5.89 10.91 19.96
C GLU A 111 -6.02 11.86 21.14
N SER A 112 -7.20 12.46 21.33
CA SER A 112 -7.42 13.43 22.41
C SER A 112 -7.37 12.79 23.80
N GLN A 113 -7.65 11.49 23.88
CA GLN A 113 -7.67 10.72 25.12
C GLN A 113 -6.94 9.38 24.92
N PRO A 114 -5.61 9.41 24.75
CA PRO A 114 -4.83 8.21 24.50
C PRO A 114 -4.85 7.25 25.71
N ASP A 115 -5.08 7.79 26.91
CA ASP A 115 -5.18 7.06 28.17
C ASP A 115 -6.33 6.04 28.18
N GLU A 116 -7.45 6.29 27.50
CA GLU A 116 -8.58 5.34 27.43
C GLU A 116 -8.18 4.02 26.78
N PHE A 117 -7.21 4.02 25.87
CA PHE A 117 -6.66 2.80 25.26
C PHE A 117 -5.41 2.31 26.00
N PHE A 118 -4.45 3.19 26.26
CA PHE A 118 -3.16 2.78 26.80
C PHE A 118 -3.23 2.34 28.27
N VAL A 119 -4.05 2.99 29.11
CA VAL A 119 -4.14 2.63 30.53
C VAL A 119 -4.70 1.22 30.72
N PRO A 120 -5.84 0.82 30.12
CA PRO A 120 -6.32 -0.55 30.20
C PRO A 120 -5.35 -1.55 29.58
N TYR A 121 -4.72 -1.21 28.44
CA TYR A 121 -3.79 -2.12 27.76
C TYR A 121 -2.53 -2.38 28.59
N VAL A 122 -1.88 -1.34 29.12
CA VAL A 122 -0.70 -1.47 29.98
C VAL A 122 -1.06 -2.27 31.24
N TRP A 123 -2.22 -2.01 31.86
CA TRP A 123 -2.64 -2.82 33.00
C TRP A 123 -2.82 -4.29 32.66
N SER A 124 -3.37 -4.61 31.47
CA SER A 124 -3.50 -5.99 31.00
C SER A 124 -2.14 -6.67 30.84
N LEU A 125 -1.12 -5.94 30.39
CA LEU A 125 0.24 -6.47 30.25
C LEU A 125 0.88 -6.74 31.61
N VAL A 126 0.76 -5.78 32.54
CA VAL A 126 1.30 -5.96 33.90
C VAL A 126 0.61 -7.14 34.57
N GLN A 127 -0.71 -7.30 34.45
CA GLN A 127 -1.41 -8.46 35.01
C GLN A 127 -0.92 -9.79 34.40
N LYS A 128 -0.73 -9.85 33.08
CA LYS A 128 -0.28 -11.06 32.39
C LYS A 128 1.16 -11.45 32.72
N HIS A 129 2.05 -10.47 32.91
CA HIS A 129 3.50 -10.72 32.94
C HIS A 129 4.17 -10.47 34.29
N SER A 130 3.52 -9.78 35.24
CA SER A 130 4.15 -9.51 36.54
C SER A 130 4.16 -10.70 37.50
N HIS A 131 3.38 -11.76 37.20
CA HIS A 131 3.09 -12.86 38.13
C HIS A 131 2.49 -12.39 39.48
N ILE A 132 2.03 -11.13 39.55
CA ILE A 132 1.36 -10.57 40.72
C ILE A 132 -0.14 -10.83 40.56
N HIS A 133 -0.70 -11.55 41.53
CA HIS A 133 -2.15 -11.81 41.56
C HIS A 133 -2.89 -10.56 42.07
N PHE A 134 -3.42 -9.75 41.15
CA PHE A 134 -4.25 -8.60 41.48
C PHE A 134 -5.72 -9.03 41.70
N GLU A 135 -6.22 -8.91 42.94
CA GLU A 135 -7.65 -9.10 43.23
C GLU A 135 -8.44 -7.80 42.99
N ILE A 136 -9.21 -7.77 41.90
CA ILE A 136 -9.99 -6.59 41.49
C ILE A 136 -11.24 -6.37 42.38
N ASN A 137 -11.68 -7.41 43.11
CA ASN A 137 -12.92 -7.38 43.91
C ASN A 137 -12.68 -7.37 45.43
N ARG A 138 -11.74 -6.54 45.91
CA ARG A 138 -11.66 -6.29 47.35
C ARG A 138 -12.81 -5.36 47.76
N LYS A 139 -13.98 -5.93 48.07
CA LYS A 139 -15.04 -5.19 48.78
C LYS A 139 -14.42 -4.69 50.09
N SER A 140 -14.26 -3.37 50.22
CA SER A 140 -13.85 -2.74 51.46
C SER A 140 -14.90 -3.07 52.52
N SER A 141 -14.53 -3.91 53.48
CA SER A 141 -15.35 -4.12 54.69
C SER A 141 -15.50 -2.77 55.39
N PRO A 142 -16.72 -2.29 55.66
CA PRO A 142 -16.91 -1.08 56.43
C PRO A 142 -16.52 -1.38 57.89
N THR A 143 -15.56 -0.63 58.42
CA THR A 143 -15.31 -0.48 59.86
C THR A 143 -16.31 0.49 60.47
#